data_AF-A0A958XMN7-F1
#
_entry.id   AF-A0A958XMN7-F1
#
_cell.length_a   1.000
_cell.length_b   1.000
_cell.length_c   1.000
_cell.angle_alpha   90.00
_cell.angle_beta   90.00
_cell.angle_gamma   90.00
#
_symmetry.space_group_name_H-M   'P 1'
#
loop_
_entity.id
_entity.type
_entity.pdbx_description
1 polymer ?
#
loop_
_entity_poly.entity_id
_entity_poly.type
_entity_poly.pdbx_seq_one_letter_code
_entity_poly.pdbx_strand_id
1 'polypeptide(L)'
;MKYAWFIWSLIALVFWGFVFWRKPGFRREMRKISWYTMLFGFTEPLFVPEYWAPPSLFDLAERTGFDIESFVFSFAIGGVGVVLYRLVFPANLVALQAHEKQHEQHRLHRFILFLPVAVFLGLAFLTGLNPIYHGVIALFLGALATLYCRPDLKSKIWIGGLLFLGLYAVYFGSLLLVFPQFVDSHWNLAVLTGITG
;
A
#
# COMPACT_ATOMS: atom_id res chain seq x y z
N MET A 1 0.36 -2.50 24.61
CA MET A 1 1.00 -2.25 23.30
C MET A 1 1.36 -3.53 22.54
N LYS A 2 1.76 -4.63 23.22
CA LYS A 2 2.21 -5.88 22.55
C LYS A 2 1.34 -6.40 21.40
N TYR A 3 0.02 -6.27 21.48
CA TYR A 3 -0.89 -6.75 20.43
C TYR A 3 -1.50 -5.62 19.58
N ALA A 4 -1.06 -4.37 19.75
CA ALA A 4 -1.70 -3.24 19.09
C ALA A 4 -1.61 -3.36 17.55
N TRP A 5 -0.45 -3.74 17.02
CA TRP A 5 -0.27 -3.95 15.58
C TRP A 5 -1.19 -5.06 15.05
N PHE A 6 -1.19 -6.21 15.71
CA PHE A 6 -2.08 -7.32 15.36
C PHE A 6 -3.56 -6.95 15.40
N ILE A 7 -4.01 -6.29 16.48
CA ILE A 7 -5.40 -5.83 16.64
C ILE A 7 -5.78 -4.87 15.51
N TRP A 8 -4.91 -3.92 15.15
CA TRP A 8 -5.19 -2.97 14.07
C TRP A 8 -5.21 -3.63 12.69
N SER A 9 -4.33 -4.61 12.43
CA SER A 9 -4.40 -5.43 11.23
C SER A 9 -5.73 -6.20 11.13
N LEU A 10 -6.23 -6.73 12.25
CA LEU A 10 -7.54 -7.38 12.31
C LEU A 10 -8.70 -6.39 12.11
N ILE A 11 -8.62 -5.17 12.65
CA ILE A 11 -9.62 -4.12 12.42
C ILE A 11 -9.70 -3.78 10.93
N ALA A 12 -8.55 -3.63 10.26
CA ALA A 12 -8.51 -3.44 8.81
C ALA A 12 -9.17 -4.62 8.07
N LEU A 13 -8.89 -5.86 8.49
CA LEU A 13 -9.51 -7.05 7.91
C LEU A 13 -11.04 -7.11 8.14
N VAL A 14 -11.52 -6.71 9.31
CA VAL A 14 -12.96 -6.60 9.61
C VAL A 14 -13.61 -5.55 8.72
N PHE A 15 -12.96 -4.39 8.54
CA PHE A 15 -13.45 -3.36 7.62
C PHE A 15 -13.52 -3.86 6.18
N TRP A 16 -12.47 -4.55 5.72
CA TRP A 16 -12.48 -5.24 4.43
C TRP A 16 -13.65 -6.23 4.31
N GLY A 17 -13.87 -7.06 5.34
CA GLY A 17 -14.94 -8.05 5.38
C GLY A 17 -16.33 -7.43 5.35
N PHE A 18 -16.51 -6.30 6.05
CA PHE A 18 -17.74 -5.53 6.03
C PHE A 18 -18.05 -5.00 4.62
N VAL A 19 -17.08 -4.37 3.96
CA VAL A 19 -17.22 -3.88 2.57
C VAL A 19 -17.53 -5.05 1.63
N PHE A 20 -16.77 -6.14 1.75
CA PHE A 20 -16.91 -7.34 0.93
C PHE A 20 -18.31 -7.95 1.04
N TRP A 21 -18.86 -8.03 2.25
CA TRP A 21 -20.19 -8.58 2.48
C TRP A 21 -21.28 -7.66 1.94
N ARG A 22 -21.22 -6.36 2.25
CA ARG A 22 -22.23 -5.35 1.89
C ARG A 22 -22.27 -5.01 0.41
N LYS A 23 -21.17 -5.17 -0.33
CA LYS A 23 -21.06 -4.78 -1.75
C LYS A 23 -20.68 -5.96 -2.64
N PRO A 24 -21.63 -6.83 -3.03
CA PRO A 24 -21.38 -7.98 -3.90
C PRO A 24 -20.65 -7.64 -5.21
N GLY A 25 -20.95 -6.48 -5.80
CA GLY A 25 -20.31 -5.99 -7.03
C GLY A 25 -18.82 -5.65 -6.90
N PHE A 26 -18.26 -5.64 -5.69
CA PHE A 26 -16.84 -5.34 -5.42
C PHE A 26 -16.01 -6.60 -5.17
N ARG A 27 -16.66 -7.72 -4.84
CA ARG A 27 -16.01 -8.95 -4.35
C ARG A 27 -14.93 -9.52 -5.27
N ARG A 28 -15.15 -9.47 -6.59
CA ARG A 28 -14.19 -9.98 -7.57
C ARG A 28 -12.88 -9.20 -7.51
N GLU A 29 -12.97 -7.88 -7.62
CA GLU A 29 -11.80 -7.00 -7.62
C GLU A 29 -11.12 -6.97 -6.26
N MET A 30 -11.90 -6.88 -5.18
CA MET A 30 -11.36 -6.93 -3.81
C MET A 30 -10.54 -8.19 -3.61
N ARG A 31 -11.09 -9.40 -3.84
CA ARG A 31 -10.32 -10.65 -3.66
C ARG A 31 -9.07 -10.69 -4.52
N LYS A 32 -9.19 -10.32 -5.80
CA LYS A 32 -8.08 -10.36 -6.74
C LYS A 32 -6.93 -9.48 -6.25
N ILE A 33 -7.20 -8.21 -5.93
CA ILE A 33 -6.17 -7.29 -5.48
C ILE A 33 -5.67 -7.63 -4.07
N SER A 34 -6.53 -8.08 -3.16
CA SER A 34 -6.11 -8.50 -1.82
C SER A 34 -5.06 -9.62 -1.87
N TRP A 35 -5.26 -10.63 -2.73
CA TRP A 35 -4.27 -11.68 -2.91
C TRP A 35 -2.95 -11.19 -3.51
N TYR A 36 -2.99 -10.29 -4.49
CA TYR A 36 -1.74 -9.74 -5.05
C TYR A 36 -1.00 -8.84 -4.04
N THR A 37 -1.73 -8.01 -3.31
CA THR A 37 -1.14 -7.07 -2.35
C THR A 37 -0.65 -7.75 -1.09
N MET A 38 -1.27 -8.85 -0.67
CA MET A 38 -0.75 -9.71 0.41
C MET A 38 0.69 -10.17 0.14
N LEU A 39 1.10 -10.34 -1.13
CA LEU A 39 2.46 -10.71 -1.47
C LEU A 39 3.50 -9.66 -1.07
N PHE A 40 3.10 -8.39 -0.87
CA PHE A 40 4.01 -7.39 -0.30
C PHE A 40 4.40 -7.70 1.15
N GLY A 41 3.67 -8.57 1.87
CA GLY A 41 4.14 -9.10 3.15
C GLY A 41 5.45 -9.89 3.02
N PHE A 42 5.79 -10.42 1.83
CA PHE A 42 7.10 -11.03 1.59
C PHE A 42 8.24 -10.01 1.47
N THR A 43 7.91 -8.73 1.28
CA THR A 43 8.90 -7.66 1.20
C THR A 43 9.20 -7.03 2.56
N GLU A 44 8.52 -7.45 3.63
CA GLU A 44 8.70 -6.93 4.99
C GLU A 44 10.16 -6.94 5.49
N PRO A 45 10.99 -7.97 5.22
CA PRO A 45 12.39 -7.96 5.65
C PRO A 45 13.25 -6.86 5.02
N LEU A 46 12.77 -6.21 3.96
CA LEU A 46 13.46 -5.04 3.38
C LEU A 46 13.21 -3.77 4.21
N PHE A 47 12.21 -3.77 5.09
CA PHE A 47 11.69 -2.60 5.76
C PHE A 47 11.88 -2.69 7.29
N VAL A 48 11.71 -3.88 7.85
CA VAL A 48 11.78 -4.18 9.29
C VAL A 48 13.09 -4.94 9.59
N PRO A 49 13.74 -4.70 10.74
CA PRO A 49 13.34 -3.83 11.86
C PRO A 49 13.94 -2.42 11.81
N GLU A 50 14.61 -2.05 10.72
CA GLU A 50 15.50 -0.88 10.70
C GLU A 50 14.78 0.44 10.96
N TYR A 51 13.69 0.72 10.24
CA TYR A 51 12.92 1.96 10.44
C TYR A 51 11.61 1.76 11.20
N TRP A 52 11.07 0.54 11.20
CA TRP A 52 9.79 0.19 11.81
C TRP A 52 9.90 -1.18 12.48
N ALA A 53 9.54 -1.28 13.75
CA ALA A 53 9.67 -2.53 14.52
C ALA A 53 8.54 -2.69 15.56
N PRO A 54 7.26 -2.80 15.15
CA PRO A 54 6.17 -3.04 16.08
C PRO A 54 6.24 -4.47 16.66
N PRO A 55 5.70 -4.71 17.86
CA PRO A 55 5.60 -6.06 18.39
C PRO A 55 4.67 -6.90 17.51
N SER A 56 5.20 -8.04 17.04
CA SER A 56 4.49 -8.99 16.17
C SER A 56 4.02 -10.20 16.96
N LEU A 57 3.01 -10.89 16.45
CA LEU A 57 2.50 -12.13 17.04
C LEU A 57 3.62 -13.19 17.07
N PHE A 58 3.86 -13.76 18.25
CA PHE A 58 4.97 -14.69 18.53
C PHE A 58 6.38 -14.11 18.32
N ASP A 59 6.50 -12.78 18.28
CA ASP A 59 7.76 -12.06 18.06
C ASP A 59 8.44 -12.48 16.74
N LEU A 60 7.62 -12.83 15.72
CA LEU A 60 8.09 -13.33 14.42
C LEU A 60 8.97 -12.31 13.68
N ALA A 61 8.63 -11.02 13.74
CA ALA A 61 9.38 -9.96 13.07
C ALA A 61 10.83 -9.90 13.57
N GLU A 62 11.02 -10.00 14.89
CA GLU A 62 12.34 -9.99 15.51
C GLU A 62 13.13 -11.27 15.19
N ARG A 63 12.44 -12.42 15.13
CA ARG A 63 13.08 -13.73 14.92
C ARG A 63 13.40 -14.03 13.45
N THR A 64 12.60 -13.51 12.53
CA THR A 64 12.61 -13.92 11.12
C THR A 64 12.60 -12.78 10.11
N GLY A 65 12.35 -11.54 10.55
CA GLY A 65 12.10 -10.40 9.67
C GLY A 65 10.70 -10.36 9.05
N PHE A 66 9.84 -11.34 9.35
CA PHE A 66 8.46 -11.41 8.86
C PHE A 66 7.47 -11.34 10.02
N ASP A 67 6.29 -10.78 9.76
CA ASP A 67 5.15 -10.86 10.68
C ASP A 67 3.88 -11.32 9.94
N ILE A 68 2.89 -11.81 10.68
CA ILE A 68 1.60 -12.22 10.09
C ILE A 68 0.77 -10.96 9.76
N GLU A 69 0.98 -9.93 10.56
CA GLU A 69 0.30 -8.65 10.52
C GLU A 69 0.45 -7.96 9.18
N SER A 70 1.63 -7.97 8.56
CA SER A 70 1.86 -7.34 7.26
C SER A 70 1.11 -8.06 6.15
N PHE A 71 1.04 -9.39 6.16
CA PHE A 71 0.20 -10.12 5.20
C PHE A 71 -1.28 -9.77 5.35
N VAL A 72 -1.78 -9.74 6.59
CA VAL A 72 -3.19 -9.40 6.88
C VAL A 72 -3.50 -7.95 6.52
N PHE A 73 -2.62 -7.03 6.90
CA PHE A 73 -2.76 -5.61 6.64
C PHE A 73 -2.71 -5.30 5.15
N SER A 74 -1.70 -5.80 4.42
CA SER A 74 -1.57 -5.61 2.98
C SER A 74 -2.75 -6.23 2.21
N PHE A 75 -3.24 -7.40 2.63
CA PHE A 75 -4.45 -8.00 2.07
C PHE A 75 -5.66 -7.07 2.22
N ALA A 76 -5.92 -6.60 3.46
CA ALA A 76 -7.08 -5.80 3.79
C ALA A 76 -7.03 -4.43 3.10
N ILE A 77 -5.91 -3.71 3.22
CA ILE A 77 -5.74 -2.38 2.65
C ILE A 77 -5.74 -2.41 1.13
N GLY A 78 -5.09 -3.38 0.49
CA GLY A 78 -5.11 -3.50 -0.96
C GLY A 78 -6.52 -3.76 -1.51
N GLY A 79 -7.26 -4.65 -0.84
CA GLY A 79 -8.64 -4.95 -1.18
C GLY A 79 -9.60 -3.79 -0.99
N VAL A 80 -9.48 -3.02 0.09
CA VAL A 80 -10.27 -1.80 0.30
C VAL A 80 -9.86 -0.72 -0.69
N GLY A 81 -8.55 -0.50 -0.87
CA GLY A 81 -7.98 0.54 -1.72
C GLY A 81 -8.47 0.47 -3.16
N VAL A 82 -8.56 -0.72 -3.76
CA VAL A 82 -9.03 -0.88 -5.16
C VAL A 82 -10.48 -0.41 -5.37
N VAL A 83 -11.31 -0.46 -4.32
CA VAL A 83 -12.73 -0.09 -4.42
C VAL A 83 -13.06 1.21 -3.70
N LEU A 84 -12.08 1.85 -3.05
CA LEU A 84 -12.28 3.04 -2.22
C LEU A 84 -12.89 4.20 -3.00
N TYR A 85 -12.38 4.47 -4.21
CA TYR A 85 -12.98 5.48 -5.08
C TYR A 85 -14.45 5.16 -5.40
N ARG A 86 -14.76 3.89 -5.70
CA ARG A 86 -16.12 3.44 -6.06
C ARG A 86 -17.08 3.38 -4.88
N LEU A 87 -16.56 3.34 -3.65
CA LEU A 87 -17.34 3.45 -2.42
C LEU A 87 -17.87 4.88 -2.24
N VAL A 88 -17.06 5.88 -2.58
CA VAL A 88 -17.40 7.31 -2.43
C VAL A 88 -18.15 7.84 -3.66
N PHE A 89 -17.67 7.48 -4.85
CA PHE A 89 -18.22 7.92 -6.13
C PHE A 89 -18.78 6.71 -6.89
N PRO A 90 -20.11 6.61 -7.10
CA PRO A 90 -20.70 5.52 -7.86
C PRO A 90 -20.11 5.48 -9.28
N ALA A 91 -19.22 4.52 -9.54
CA ALA A 91 -18.56 4.36 -10.84
C ALA A 91 -18.54 2.89 -11.27
N ASN A 92 -18.86 2.68 -12.54
CA ASN A 92 -18.82 1.37 -13.18
C ASN A 92 -17.46 1.16 -13.86
N LEU A 93 -16.96 -0.07 -13.76
CA LEU A 93 -15.79 -0.50 -14.53
C LEU A 93 -16.25 -0.80 -15.96
N VAL A 94 -15.66 -0.11 -16.91
CA VAL A 94 -15.93 -0.30 -18.34
C VAL A 94 -14.67 -0.87 -18.99
N ALA A 95 -14.84 -1.87 -19.84
CA ALA A 95 -13.72 -2.41 -20.61
C ALA A 95 -13.18 -1.34 -21.57
N LEU A 96 -11.85 -1.21 -21.62
CA LEU A 96 -11.18 -0.36 -22.59
C LEU A 96 -11.53 -0.79 -24.01
N GLN A 97 -11.95 0.16 -24.85
CA GLN A 97 -12.27 -0.13 -26.23
C GLN A 97 -11.01 -0.51 -27.01
N ALA A 98 -11.13 -1.37 -28.03
CA ALA A 98 -9.97 -1.88 -28.76
C ALA A 98 -9.18 -0.76 -29.46
N HIS A 99 -9.85 0.29 -29.93
CA HIS A 99 -9.23 1.43 -30.60
C HIS A 99 -8.38 2.28 -29.63
N GLU A 100 -8.81 2.45 -28.38
CA GLU A 100 -8.04 3.18 -27.36
C GLU A 100 -6.71 2.46 -27.06
N LYS A 101 -6.70 1.12 -27.10
CA LYS A 101 -5.49 0.32 -26.89
C LYS A 101 -4.44 0.48 -28.00
N GLN A 102 -4.81 1.01 -29.17
CA GLN A 102 -3.92 1.23 -30.30
C GLN A 102 -3.20 2.58 -30.27
N HIS A 103 -3.54 3.47 -29.31
CA HIS A 103 -2.89 4.76 -29.16
C HIS A 103 -1.40 4.59 -28.80
N GLU A 104 -0.53 5.51 -29.23
CA GLU A 104 0.94 5.35 -29.05
C GLU A 104 1.35 5.22 -27.58
N GLN A 105 0.65 5.93 -26.68
CA GLN A 105 0.84 5.86 -25.23
C GLN A 105 0.58 4.46 -24.66
N HIS A 106 -0.28 3.67 -25.32
CA HIS A 106 -0.59 2.31 -24.92
C HIS A 106 0.44 1.27 -25.38
N ARG A 107 1.29 1.60 -26.36
CA ARG A 107 2.38 0.71 -26.81
C ARG A 107 3.38 0.43 -25.69
N LEU A 108 3.63 1.43 -24.83
CA LEU A 108 4.53 1.32 -23.69
C LEU A 108 3.85 0.89 -22.40
N HIS A 109 2.52 0.72 -22.39
CA HIS A 109 1.74 0.46 -21.18
C HIS A 109 2.24 -0.78 -20.42
N ARG A 110 2.61 -1.85 -21.14
CA ARG A 110 3.13 -3.07 -20.52
C ARG A 110 4.45 -2.82 -19.79
N PHE A 111 5.34 -2.00 -20.33
CA PHE A 111 6.61 -1.64 -19.68
C PHE A 111 6.38 -0.72 -18.49
N ILE A 112 5.44 0.21 -18.60
CA ILE A 112 5.09 1.15 -17.54
C ILE A 112 4.54 0.44 -16.29
N LEU A 113 3.85 -0.70 -16.44
CA LEU A 113 3.43 -1.52 -15.30
C LEU A 113 4.60 -2.09 -14.48
N PHE A 114 5.77 -2.29 -15.10
CA PHE A 114 6.97 -2.78 -14.43
C PHE A 114 7.88 -1.64 -13.96
N LEU A 115 7.55 -0.38 -14.27
CA LEU A 115 8.37 0.77 -13.88
C LEU A 115 8.60 0.87 -12.36
N PRO A 116 7.60 0.66 -11.46
CA PRO A 116 7.85 0.70 -10.02
C PRO A 116 8.90 -0.32 -9.59
N VAL A 117 8.83 -1.55 -10.12
CA VAL A 117 9.78 -2.61 -9.79
C VAL A 117 11.19 -2.24 -10.29
N ALA A 118 11.31 -1.74 -11.52
CA ALA A 118 12.58 -1.32 -12.09
C ALA A 118 13.21 -0.16 -11.30
N VAL A 119 12.42 0.85 -10.92
CA VAL A 119 12.88 1.99 -10.10
C VAL A 119 13.30 1.51 -8.72
N PHE A 120 12.50 0.65 -8.07
CA PHE A 120 12.81 0.13 -6.75
C PHE A 120 14.16 -0.61 -6.76
N LEU A 121 14.35 -1.56 -7.68
CA LEU A 121 15.60 -2.31 -7.80
C LEU A 121 16.77 -1.39 -8.17
N GLY A 122 16.56 -0.46 -9.10
CA GLY A 122 17.59 0.53 -9.46
C GLY A 122 18.06 1.33 -8.26
N LEU A 123 17.14 1.84 -7.44
CA LEU A 123 17.51 2.58 -6.23
C LEU A 123 18.17 1.67 -5.18
N ALA A 124 17.68 0.45 -5.00
CA ALA A 124 18.25 -0.51 -4.06
C ALA A 124 19.69 -0.92 -4.40
N PHE A 125 20.05 -1.01 -5.68
CA PHE A 125 21.41 -1.38 -6.10
C PHE A 125 22.35 -0.17 -6.26
N LEU A 126 21.82 1.02 -6.57
CA LEU A 126 22.63 2.20 -6.88
C LEU A 126 22.77 3.18 -5.72
N THR A 127 21.95 3.05 -4.68
CA THR A 127 21.92 4.00 -3.55
C THR A 127 21.97 3.28 -2.22
N GLY A 128 22.55 3.93 -1.20
CA GLY A 128 22.48 3.49 0.19
C GLY A 128 21.28 4.05 0.96
N LEU A 129 20.24 4.53 0.26
CA LEU A 129 19.04 5.09 0.92
C LEU A 129 18.25 3.98 1.62
N ASN A 130 17.56 4.33 2.71
CA ASN A 130 16.66 3.39 3.38
C ASN A 130 15.58 2.87 2.40
N PRO A 131 15.26 1.56 2.41
CA PRO A 131 14.29 0.96 1.50
C PRO A 131 12.91 1.60 1.46
N ILE A 132 12.48 2.27 2.54
CA ILE A 132 11.23 3.04 2.54
C ILE A 132 11.21 4.10 1.42
N TYR A 133 12.35 4.77 1.18
CA TYR A 133 12.47 5.80 0.15
C TYR A 133 12.44 5.18 -1.24
N HIS A 134 13.02 3.99 -1.42
CA HIS A 134 12.92 3.24 -2.68
C HIS A 134 11.44 2.95 -3.00
N GLY A 135 10.68 2.46 -2.02
CA GLY A 135 9.26 2.18 -2.16
C GLY A 135 8.43 3.41 -2.52
N VAL A 136 8.60 4.50 -1.77
CA VAL A 136 7.87 5.77 -2.00
C VAL A 136 8.14 6.32 -3.40
N ILE A 137 9.42 6.42 -3.80
CA ILE A 137 9.80 6.96 -5.11
C ILE A 137 9.30 6.05 -6.23
N ALA A 138 9.46 4.73 -6.10
CA ALA A 138 9.02 3.74 -7.08
C ALA A 138 7.51 3.80 -7.33
N LEU A 139 6.70 3.81 -6.27
CA LEU A 139 5.25 3.85 -6.39
C LEU A 139 4.77 5.20 -6.92
N PHE A 140 5.40 6.31 -6.52
CA PHE A 140 5.04 7.64 -7.02
C PHE A 140 5.35 7.79 -8.52
N LEU A 141 6.55 7.39 -8.96
CA LEU A 141 6.91 7.40 -10.38
C LEU A 141 6.02 6.44 -11.19
N GLY A 142 5.63 5.30 -10.62
CA GLY A 142 4.62 4.41 -11.17
C GLY A 142 3.27 5.07 -11.42
N ALA A 143 2.80 5.84 -10.44
CA ALA A 143 1.56 6.61 -10.56
C ALA A 143 1.67 7.69 -11.64
N LEU A 144 2.80 8.41 -11.71
CA LEU A 144 3.04 9.39 -12.78
C LEU A 144 3.12 8.76 -14.17
N ALA A 145 3.75 7.60 -14.31
CA ALA A 145 3.80 6.89 -15.58
C ALA A 145 2.42 6.34 -15.98
N THR A 146 1.61 5.92 -15.01
CA THR A 146 0.21 5.54 -15.24
C THR A 146 -0.62 6.75 -15.69
N LEU A 147 -0.39 7.93 -15.08
CA LEU A 147 -1.02 9.18 -15.46
C LEU A 147 -0.62 9.60 -16.89
N TYR A 148 0.64 9.40 -17.28
CA TYR A 148 1.10 9.63 -18.65
C TYR A 148 0.42 8.69 -19.65
N CYS A 149 0.21 7.42 -19.31
CA CYS A 149 -0.55 6.48 -20.14
C CYS A 149 -2.05 6.81 -20.23
N ARG A 150 -2.63 7.34 -19.14
CA ARG A 150 -4.07 7.52 -18.95
C ARG A 150 -4.39 8.91 -18.41
N PRO A 151 -4.12 9.97 -19.20
CA PRO A 151 -4.40 11.34 -18.77
C PRO A 151 -5.90 11.60 -18.57
N ASP A 152 -6.76 10.81 -19.23
CA ASP A 152 -8.22 10.80 -19.04
C ASP A 152 -8.63 10.43 -17.61
N LEU A 153 -7.80 9.68 -16.88
CA LEU A 153 -8.03 9.27 -15.49
C LEU A 153 -7.41 10.23 -14.47
N LYS A 154 -6.81 11.36 -14.87
CA LYS A 154 -6.04 12.24 -13.97
C LYS A 154 -6.74 12.58 -12.67
N SER A 155 -7.99 13.03 -12.76
CA SER A 155 -8.75 13.46 -11.58
C SER A 155 -9.08 12.27 -10.69
N LYS A 156 -9.36 11.10 -11.28
CA LYS A 156 -9.66 9.87 -10.54
C LYS A 156 -8.42 9.34 -9.81
N ILE A 157 -7.24 9.45 -10.42
CA ILE A 157 -5.96 9.06 -9.80
C ILE A 157 -5.68 9.95 -8.58
N TRP A 158 -5.77 11.28 -8.73
CA TRP A 158 -5.53 12.22 -7.62
C TRP A 158 -6.56 12.08 -6.50
N ILE A 159 -7.84 11.99 -6.83
CA ILE A 159 -8.91 11.78 -5.84
C ILE A 159 -8.72 10.43 -5.15
N GLY A 160 -8.42 9.36 -5.89
CA GLY A 160 -8.14 8.05 -5.33
C GLY A 160 -6.97 8.07 -4.36
N GLY A 161 -5.87 8.75 -4.70
CA GLY A 161 -4.73 8.96 -3.82
C GLY A 161 -5.09 9.72 -2.56
N LEU A 162 -5.88 10.80 -2.67
CA LEU A 162 -6.35 11.57 -1.51
C LEU A 162 -7.29 10.76 -0.61
N LEU A 163 -8.18 9.96 -1.19
CA LEU A 163 -9.05 9.05 -0.44
C LEU A 163 -8.23 8.00 0.32
N PHE A 164 -7.20 7.45 -0.33
CA PHE A 164 -6.32 6.46 0.28
C PHE A 164 -5.48 7.07 1.40
N LEU A 165 -4.99 8.31 1.21
CA LEU A 165 -4.35 9.09 2.27
C LEU A 165 -5.29 9.29 3.46
N GLY A 166 -6.56 9.65 3.20
CA GLY A 166 -7.58 9.78 4.24
C GLY A 166 -7.84 8.48 4.99
N LEU A 167 -7.92 7.35 4.28
CA LEU A 167 -8.04 6.01 4.88
C LEU A 167 -6.87 5.71 5.81
N TYR A 168 -5.63 5.96 5.36
CA TYR A 168 -4.42 5.76 6.16
C TYR A 168 -4.38 6.69 7.37
N ALA A 169 -4.75 7.96 7.20
CA ALA A 169 -4.80 8.93 8.27
C ALA A 169 -5.81 8.53 9.36
N VAL A 170 -6.99 8.01 8.97
CA VAL A 170 -7.96 7.48 9.93
C VAL A 170 -7.43 6.23 10.62
N TYR A 171 -6.81 5.32 9.87
CA TYR A 171 -6.25 4.09 10.42
C TYR A 171 -5.17 4.37 11.48
N PHE A 172 -4.10 5.07 11.12
CA PHE A 172 -3.02 5.41 12.06
C PHE A 172 -3.46 6.43 13.10
N GLY A 173 -4.34 7.37 12.75
CA GLY A 173 -4.92 8.31 13.71
C GLY A 173 -5.69 7.58 14.81
N SER A 174 -6.51 6.59 14.48
CA SER A 174 -7.20 5.77 15.48
C SER A 174 -6.24 4.99 16.38
N LEU A 175 -5.12 4.50 15.83
CA LEU A 175 -4.08 3.83 16.60
C LEU A 175 -3.43 4.77 17.61
N LEU A 176 -3.09 5.99 17.16
CA LEU A 176 -2.47 7.02 18.00
C LEU A 176 -3.43 7.58 19.06
N LEU A 177 -4.74 7.62 18.80
CA LEU A 177 -5.72 7.99 19.82
C LEU A 177 -5.75 7.00 20.99
N VAL A 178 -5.52 5.71 20.73
CA VAL A 178 -5.53 4.65 21.75
C VAL A 178 -4.14 4.42 22.35
N PHE A 179 -3.10 4.52 21.53
CA PHE A 179 -1.70 4.36 21.92
C PHE A 179 -0.86 5.55 21.40
N PRO A 180 -0.89 6.71 22.09
CA PRO A 180 -0.24 7.93 21.61
C PRO A 180 1.25 7.81 21.35
N GLN A 181 1.95 6.99 22.15
CA GLN A 181 3.39 6.77 22.04
C GLN A 181 3.76 5.63 21.08
N PHE A 182 2.79 5.05 20.37
CA PHE A 182 3.04 3.84 19.58
C PHE A 182 4.04 4.06 18.46
N VAL A 183 3.90 5.16 17.71
CA VAL A 183 4.83 5.49 16.63
C VAL A 183 6.20 5.85 17.21
N ASP A 184 6.26 6.75 18.20
CA ASP A 184 7.52 7.17 18.82
C ASP A 184 8.35 6.00 19.39
N SER A 185 7.67 4.94 19.86
CA SER A 185 8.33 3.78 20.48
C SER A 185 8.85 2.74 19.47
N HIS A 186 8.35 2.75 18.23
CA HIS A 186 8.63 1.69 17.25
C HIS A 186 9.11 2.23 15.89
N TRP A 187 9.11 3.54 15.70
CA TRP A 187 9.57 4.23 14.50
C TRP A 187 10.96 4.82 14.73
N ASN A 188 11.96 4.32 14.00
CA ASN A 188 13.35 4.77 14.17
C ASN A 188 13.65 5.97 13.26
N LEU A 189 13.40 7.17 13.77
CA LEU A 189 13.62 8.41 13.03
C LEU A 189 15.11 8.66 12.70
N ALA A 190 16.02 8.22 13.56
CA ALA A 190 17.46 8.42 13.36
C ALA A 190 17.95 7.65 12.14
N VAL A 191 17.49 6.41 11.93
CA VAL A 191 17.82 5.60 10.74
C VAL A 191 17.30 6.24 9.45
N LEU A 192 16.14 6.91 9.50
CA LEU A 192 15.55 7.54 8.32
C LEU A 192 16.20 8.86 7.94
N THR A 193 16.46 9.70 8.95
CA THR A 193 16.94 11.07 8.72
C THR A 193 18.47 11.18 8.73
N GLY A 194 19.16 10.19 9.32
CA GLY A 194 20.59 10.26 9.61
C GLY A 194 20.93 11.27 10.72
N ILE A 195 19.93 11.90 11.33
CA ILE A 195 20.10 12.87 12.41
C ILE A 195 20.05 12.08 13.73
N THR A 196 21.21 11.97 14.39
CA THR A 196 21.28 11.47 15.77
C THR A 196 20.97 12.62 16.72
N GLY A 197 19.97 12.43 17.57
CA GLY A 197 19.62 13.34 18.66
C GLY A 197 20.43 13.07 19.91
#